data_AF-A0A0F9J2U1-F1
#
_entry.id   AF-A0A0F9J2U1-F1
#
_cell.length_a   1.000
_cell.length_b   1.000
_cell.length_c   1.000
_cell.angle_alpha   90.00
_cell.angle_beta   90.00
_cell.angle_gamma   90.00
#
_symmetry.space_group_name_H-M   'P 1'
#
loop_
_entity.id
_entity.type
_entity.pdbx_description
1 polymer ?
#
loop_
_entity_poly.entity_id
_entity_poly.type
_entity_poly.pdbx_seq_one_letter_code
_entity_poly.pdbx_strand_id
1 'polypeptide(L)'
;MITNVKLIRKESIAESTMAFYFAKPAGFDFRAGQSVDYTLLDPPETDEEGNKRTFTLMHAPYEPELVAAMRMRDTAFKRTWKDLPIGTEIKLDGPYGDFTLHNTTSTPAVFIIGGIGVTPVRSMIAQATHDKTAHQITLLHASRTPAELPLKADFERLAKDNPNFSYISVASDSAPDDWPGERGRIDAEMVKKYVPDLNRPIYYLSGPPGMVKAMRQLLVDLQVNEDSIRTEEFSGY
;
A
#
# COMPACT_ATOMS: atom_id res chain seq x y z
N MET A 1 6.55 -0.95 20.75
CA MET A 1 6.57 0.33 21.51
C MET A 1 5.14 0.77 21.66
N ILE A 2 4.72 1.19 22.85
CA ILE A 2 3.37 1.71 23.10
C ILE A 2 3.47 3.20 23.41
N THR A 3 2.71 4.03 22.71
CA THR A 3 2.66 5.48 22.93
C THR A 3 1.34 6.07 22.45
N ASN A 4 1.11 7.36 22.68
CA ASN A 4 0.00 8.10 22.08
C ASN A 4 0.52 8.98 20.94
N VAL A 5 -0.28 9.11 19.88
CA VAL A 5 -0.01 10.00 18.75
C VAL A 5 -1.22 10.86 18.44
N LYS A 6 -0.97 12.06 17.93
CA LYS A 6 -2.02 13.04 17.60
C LYS A 6 -2.33 13.02 16.13
N LEU A 7 -3.62 12.97 15.80
CA LEU A 7 -4.12 13.17 14.44
C LEU A 7 -3.88 14.63 14.04
N ILE A 8 -3.10 14.87 13.00
CA ILE A 8 -2.73 16.24 12.57
C ILE A 8 -3.39 16.65 11.26
N ARG A 9 -3.74 15.68 10.40
CA ARG A 9 -4.36 15.95 9.09
C ARG A 9 -5.17 14.75 8.62
N LYS A 10 -6.17 15.03 7.77
CA LYS A 10 -6.94 14.04 7.01
C LYS A 10 -7.02 14.46 5.56
N GLU A 11 -7.06 13.51 4.65
CA GLU A 11 -7.11 13.79 3.22
C GLU A 11 -7.85 12.68 2.47
N SER A 12 -8.62 13.04 1.45
CA SER A 12 -9.12 12.06 0.49
C SER A 12 -8.05 11.82 -0.57
N ILE A 13 -7.58 10.57 -0.71
CA ILE A 13 -6.46 10.22 -1.61
C ILE A 13 -6.91 9.47 -2.87
N ALA A 14 -8.15 9.00 -2.89
CA ALA A 14 -8.87 8.45 -4.05
C ALA A 14 -10.36 8.38 -3.72
N GLU A 15 -11.19 7.97 -4.69
CA GLU A 15 -12.59 7.70 -4.45
C GLU A 15 -12.77 6.69 -3.31
N SER A 16 -13.60 7.05 -2.33
CA SER A 16 -13.86 6.25 -1.12
C SER A 16 -12.60 5.87 -0.33
N THR A 17 -11.50 6.61 -0.42
CA THR A 17 -10.25 6.29 0.29
C THR A 17 -9.67 7.52 0.97
N MET A 18 -9.38 7.41 2.26
CA MET A 18 -8.83 8.50 3.06
C MET A 18 -7.49 8.13 3.70
N ALA A 19 -6.62 9.12 3.83
CA ALA A 19 -5.39 9.08 4.63
C ALA A 19 -5.55 9.92 5.90
N PHE A 20 -4.99 9.41 6.99
CA PHE A 20 -4.99 10.01 8.32
C PHE A 20 -3.53 10.13 8.77
N TYR A 21 -3.12 11.35 9.02
CA TYR A 21 -1.74 11.70 9.31
C TYR A 21 -1.58 11.94 10.81
N PHE A 22 -0.56 11.34 11.39
CA PHE A 22 -0.24 11.42 12.80
C PHE A 22 1.18 11.96 12.98
N ALA A 23 1.38 12.73 14.05
CA ALA A 23 2.71 13.16 14.45
C ALA A 23 3.58 11.94 14.78
N LYS A 24 4.74 11.81 14.13
CA LYS A 24 5.69 10.73 14.39
C LYS A 24 6.39 10.95 15.74
N PRO A 25 6.34 10.01 16.68
CA PRO A 25 7.05 10.14 17.94
C PRO A 25 8.57 10.25 17.72
N ALA A 26 9.24 11.06 18.54
CA ALA A 26 10.70 11.16 18.51
C ALA A 26 11.33 9.78 18.77
N GLY A 27 12.28 9.37 17.92
CA GLY A 27 12.95 8.07 18.03
C GLY A 27 12.09 6.87 17.62
N PHE A 28 10.90 7.08 17.05
CA PHE A 28 10.12 5.98 16.48
C PHE A 28 10.77 5.48 15.18
N ASP A 29 11.34 4.28 15.25
CA ASP A 29 12.01 3.63 14.11
C ASP A 29 11.20 2.42 13.63
N PHE A 30 11.20 2.20 12.32
CA PHE A 30 10.49 1.10 11.65
C PHE A 30 11.09 0.86 10.26
N ARG A 31 10.82 -0.31 9.67
CA ARG A 31 11.17 -0.62 8.28
C ARG A 31 10.01 -0.29 7.35
N ALA A 32 10.31 0.22 6.17
CA ALA A 32 9.30 0.48 5.15
C ALA A 32 8.48 -0.79 4.83
N GLY A 33 7.16 -0.67 4.90
CA GLY A 33 6.22 -1.80 4.78
C GLY A 33 5.67 -2.33 6.10
N GLN A 34 6.23 -1.93 7.25
CA GLN A 34 5.72 -2.34 8.57
C GLN A 34 4.40 -1.66 8.95
N SER A 35 3.69 -2.29 9.87
CA SER A 35 2.40 -1.85 10.38
C SER A 35 2.43 -1.49 11.86
N VAL A 36 1.38 -0.82 12.31
CA VAL A 36 1.13 -0.49 13.72
C VAL A 36 -0.35 -0.73 14.03
N ASP A 37 -0.63 -1.01 15.29
CA ASP A 37 -1.98 -1.03 15.82
C ASP A 37 -2.35 0.38 16.31
N TYR A 38 -3.45 0.90 15.79
CA TYR A 38 -4.07 2.11 16.31
C TYR A 38 -5.31 1.77 17.12
N THR A 39 -5.39 2.28 18.35
CA THR A 39 -6.53 2.07 19.25
C THR A 39 -7.19 3.39 19.60
N LEU A 40 -8.50 3.49 19.34
CA LEU A 40 -9.33 4.60 19.80
C LEU A 40 -9.52 4.47 21.32
N LEU A 41 -9.19 5.53 22.07
CA LEU A 41 -9.18 5.47 23.54
C LEU A 41 -10.59 5.38 24.15
N ASP A 42 -11.52 6.19 23.64
CA ASP A 42 -12.92 6.27 24.10
C ASP A 42 -13.85 6.58 22.92
N PRO A 43 -14.06 5.62 22.00
CA PRO A 43 -14.90 5.85 20.84
C PRO A 43 -16.39 5.85 21.22
N PRO A 44 -17.22 6.70 20.59
CA PRO A 44 -18.66 6.74 20.85
C PRO A 44 -19.40 5.46 20.40
N GLU A 45 -18.78 4.69 19.51
CA GLU A 45 -19.29 3.42 19.01
C GLU A 45 -18.13 2.47 18.65
N THR A 46 -18.40 1.17 18.66
CA THR A 46 -17.48 0.12 18.19
C THR A 46 -18.26 -0.93 17.39
N ASP A 47 -17.54 -1.72 16.60
CA ASP A 47 -18.05 -2.88 15.87
C ASP A 47 -17.44 -4.17 16.45
N GLU A 48 -17.73 -5.33 15.85
CA GLU A 48 -17.29 -6.65 16.34
C GLU A 48 -15.76 -6.80 16.43
N GLU A 49 -15.02 -6.05 15.63
CA GLU A 49 -13.55 -6.04 15.63
C GLU A 49 -12.98 -5.04 16.69
N GLY A 50 -13.84 -4.32 17.40
CA GLY A 50 -13.49 -3.47 18.54
C GLY A 50 -12.92 -2.11 18.15
N ASN A 51 -12.21 -1.48 19.09
CA ASN A 51 -11.66 -0.11 18.96
C ASN A 51 -10.22 -0.07 18.41
N LYS A 52 -9.66 -1.21 18.02
CA LYS A 52 -8.27 -1.35 17.57
C LYS A 52 -8.22 -1.90 16.15
N ARG A 53 -7.34 -1.34 15.30
CA ARG A 53 -7.04 -1.87 13.97
C ARG A 53 -5.57 -1.74 13.63
N THR A 54 -5.07 -2.73 12.90
CA THR A 54 -3.72 -2.71 12.32
C THR A 54 -3.73 -1.95 11.00
N PHE A 55 -2.79 -1.03 10.84
CA PHE A 55 -2.58 -0.28 9.61
C PHE A 55 -1.12 -0.27 9.24
N THR A 56 -0.82 -0.48 7.97
CA THR A 56 0.51 -0.24 7.44
C THR A 56 0.85 1.24 7.47
N LEU A 57 2.10 1.53 7.80
CA LEU A 57 2.65 2.87 7.71
C LEU A 57 2.92 3.20 6.24
N MET A 58 2.04 4.03 5.65
CA MET A 58 2.10 4.39 4.22
C MET A 58 3.31 5.26 3.88
N HIS A 59 3.72 6.14 4.80
CA HIS A 59 4.95 6.90 4.68
C HIS A 59 6.18 6.03 4.96
N ALA A 60 7.29 6.36 4.32
CA ALA A 60 8.59 5.77 4.53
C ALA A 60 9.19 6.22 5.88
N PRO A 61 10.11 5.43 6.45
CA PRO A 61 10.79 5.78 7.70
C PRO A 61 11.42 7.17 7.75
N TYR A 62 11.97 7.68 6.64
CA TYR A 62 12.58 9.02 6.62
C TYR A 62 11.56 10.18 6.66
N GLU A 63 10.28 9.91 6.41
CA GLU A 63 9.24 10.94 6.38
C GLU A 63 8.76 11.30 7.80
N PRO A 64 8.35 12.56 8.02
CA PRO A 64 8.12 13.10 9.36
C PRO A 64 6.79 12.69 10.00
N GLU A 65 5.90 12.04 9.25
CA GLU A 65 4.52 11.72 9.66
C GLU A 65 4.30 10.21 9.59
N LEU A 66 3.50 9.69 10.53
CA LEU A 66 2.94 8.34 10.42
C LEU A 66 1.59 8.43 9.72
N VAL A 67 1.36 7.62 8.71
CA VAL A 67 0.15 7.74 7.89
C VAL A 67 -0.53 6.40 7.76
N ALA A 68 -1.78 6.35 8.22
CA ALA A 68 -2.69 5.24 8.00
C ALA A 68 -3.66 5.63 6.89
N ALA A 69 -3.88 4.74 5.93
CA ALA A 69 -4.87 4.96 4.88
C ALA A 69 -5.85 3.78 4.83
N MET A 70 -7.10 4.08 4.53
CA MET A 70 -8.17 3.08 4.50
C MET A 70 -9.22 3.41 3.46
N ARG A 71 -9.81 2.36 2.88
CA ARG A 71 -11.05 2.49 2.12
C ARG A 71 -12.19 2.75 3.09
N MET A 72 -12.92 3.84 2.89
CA MET A 72 -14.06 4.23 3.72
C MET A 72 -15.25 3.33 3.40
N ARG A 73 -15.71 2.63 4.43
CA ARG A 73 -16.94 1.82 4.44
C ARG A 73 -17.74 2.20 5.68
N ASP A 74 -19.03 1.90 5.65
CA ASP A 74 -19.91 2.22 6.76
C ASP A 74 -19.74 1.22 7.92
N THR A 75 -18.77 1.52 8.79
CA THR A 75 -18.42 0.75 10.00
C THR A 75 -18.20 1.74 11.14
N ALA A 76 -18.46 1.31 12.38
CA ALA A 76 -18.31 2.15 13.56
C ALA A 76 -16.89 2.73 13.68
N PHE A 77 -15.88 1.91 13.43
CA PHE A 77 -14.48 2.34 13.47
C PHE A 77 -14.18 3.44 12.43
N LYS A 78 -14.59 3.23 11.17
CA LYS A 78 -14.27 4.17 10.08
C LYS A 78 -15.08 5.46 10.16
N ARG A 79 -16.34 5.41 10.62
CA ARG A 79 -17.13 6.62 10.94
C ARG A 79 -16.43 7.44 12.03
N THR A 80 -16.07 6.78 13.12
CA THR A 80 -15.34 7.43 14.23
C THR A 80 -14.06 8.09 13.72
N TRP A 81 -13.22 7.39 12.96
CA TRP A 81 -12.00 7.97 12.38
C TRP A 81 -12.25 9.16 11.47
N LYS A 82 -13.26 9.07 10.59
CA LYS A 82 -13.66 10.15 9.70
C LYS A 82 -14.02 11.42 10.47
N ASP A 83 -14.66 11.28 11.63
CA ASP A 83 -15.20 12.39 12.41
C ASP A 83 -14.27 12.85 13.54
N LEU A 84 -13.16 12.14 13.82
CA LEU A 84 -12.16 12.55 14.82
C LEU A 84 -11.71 14.02 14.66
N PRO A 85 -11.81 14.87 15.69
CA PRO A 85 -11.21 16.20 15.62
C PRO A 85 -9.69 16.12 15.39
N ILE A 86 -9.15 17.06 14.62
CA ILE A 86 -7.69 17.25 14.56
C ILE A 86 -7.18 17.57 15.97
N GLY A 87 -6.05 16.98 16.34
CA GLY A 87 -5.47 17.03 17.68
C GLY A 87 -5.86 15.86 18.59
N THR A 88 -6.83 15.02 18.18
CA THR A 88 -7.23 13.85 18.97
C THR A 88 -6.06 12.88 19.14
N GLU A 89 -5.84 12.45 20.38
CA GLU A 89 -4.88 11.42 20.72
C GLU A 89 -5.47 10.02 20.50
N ILE A 90 -4.70 9.17 19.84
CA ILE A 90 -4.98 7.75 19.71
C ILE A 90 -3.77 6.96 20.16
N LYS A 91 -4.00 5.77 20.72
CA LYS A 91 -2.90 4.90 21.14
C LYS A 91 -2.33 4.20 19.92
N LEU A 92 -1.00 4.14 19.86
CA LEU A 92 -0.21 3.43 18.87
C LEU A 92 0.60 2.33 19.54
N ASP A 93 0.58 1.13 18.95
CA ASP A 93 1.42 0.00 19.33
C ASP A 93 2.12 -0.59 18.10
N GLY A 94 3.41 -0.88 18.20
CA GLY A 94 4.24 -1.38 17.09
C GLY A 94 5.66 -0.81 17.07
N PRO A 95 6.40 -0.91 15.95
CA PRO A 95 5.97 -1.49 14.67
C PRO A 95 5.90 -3.03 14.66
N TYR A 96 5.19 -3.58 13.69
CA TYR A 96 5.01 -5.01 13.43
C TYR A 96 5.18 -5.35 11.94
N GLY A 97 5.26 -6.65 11.63
CA GLY A 97 5.24 -7.15 10.26
C GLY A 97 6.62 -7.27 9.60
N ASP A 98 6.67 -8.15 8.61
CA ASP A 98 7.87 -8.49 7.81
C ASP A 98 7.63 -8.36 6.30
N PHE A 99 6.48 -7.80 5.89
CA PHE A 99 6.22 -7.47 4.50
C PHE A 99 7.03 -6.22 4.12
N THR A 100 8.33 -6.42 3.88
CA THR A 100 9.29 -5.39 3.50
C THR A 100 9.94 -5.74 2.16
N LEU A 101 10.49 -4.74 1.49
CA LEU A 101 11.31 -4.95 0.30
C LEU A 101 12.50 -5.85 0.67
N HIS A 102 12.83 -6.82 -0.18
CA HIS A 102 13.95 -7.73 0.04
C HIS A 102 15.29 -6.96 0.02
N ASN A 103 16.31 -7.51 0.67
CA ASN A 103 17.60 -6.82 0.79
C ASN A 103 18.51 -6.96 -0.44
N THR A 104 18.27 -7.96 -1.30
CA THR A 104 19.12 -8.25 -2.46
C THR A 104 18.88 -7.25 -3.59
N THR A 105 19.58 -6.10 -3.59
CA THR A 105 19.31 -4.98 -4.51
C THR A 105 19.47 -5.31 -5.99
N SER A 106 20.17 -6.38 -6.34
CA SER A 106 20.31 -6.87 -7.71
C SER A 106 19.11 -7.71 -8.19
N THR A 107 18.22 -8.12 -7.28
CA THR A 107 16.98 -8.84 -7.60
C THR A 107 15.87 -7.82 -7.89
N PRO A 108 15.13 -7.92 -9.00
CA PRO A 108 14.00 -7.04 -9.26
C PRO A 108 12.84 -7.30 -8.30
N ALA A 109 12.04 -6.27 -8.03
CA ALA A 109 10.81 -6.38 -7.26
C ALA A 109 9.61 -6.03 -8.15
N VAL A 110 8.62 -6.92 -8.20
CA VAL A 110 7.37 -6.69 -8.94
C VAL A 110 6.21 -6.65 -7.95
N PHE A 111 5.55 -5.51 -7.90
CA PHE A 111 4.36 -5.30 -7.07
C PHE A 111 3.12 -5.41 -7.96
N ILE A 112 2.18 -6.29 -7.60
CA ILE A 112 0.88 -6.43 -8.27
C ILE A 112 -0.21 -6.14 -7.23
N ILE A 113 -0.74 -4.93 -7.27
CA ILE A 113 -1.41 -4.32 -6.11
C ILE A 113 -2.78 -3.79 -6.47
N GLY A 114 -3.76 -4.02 -5.60
CA GLY A 114 -5.11 -3.48 -5.73
C GLY A 114 -5.58 -2.74 -4.48
N GLY A 115 -6.24 -1.60 -4.67
CA GLY A 115 -6.85 -0.84 -3.58
C GLY A 115 -5.83 -0.41 -2.51
N ILE A 116 -6.22 -0.50 -1.24
CA ILE A 116 -5.40 0.03 -0.13
C ILE A 116 -4.17 -0.82 0.22
N GLY A 117 -4.03 -2.01 -0.39
CA GLY A 117 -2.81 -2.82 -0.31
C GLY A 117 -1.57 -2.11 -0.87
N VAL A 118 -1.75 -0.95 -1.49
CA VAL A 118 -0.67 -0.08 -1.98
C VAL A 118 0.11 0.61 -0.86
N THR A 119 -0.43 0.69 0.35
CA THR A 119 0.19 1.41 1.47
C THR A 119 1.60 0.90 1.86
N PRO A 120 1.85 -0.41 2.08
CA PRO A 120 3.21 -0.92 2.28
C PRO A 120 4.13 -0.60 1.09
N VAL A 121 3.60 -0.75 -0.12
CA VAL A 121 4.36 -0.60 -1.36
C VAL A 121 4.81 0.84 -1.57
N ARG A 122 3.95 1.81 -1.26
CA ARG A 122 4.33 3.23 -1.29
C ARG A 122 5.48 3.52 -0.33
N SER A 123 5.41 2.99 0.90
CA SER A 123 6.48 3.12 1.91
C SER A 123 7.80 2.54 1.38
N MET A 124 7.77 1.31 0.82
CA MET A 124 8.95 0.64 0.26
C MET A 124 9.57 1.41 -0.91
N ILE A 125 8.75 1.85 -1.87
CA ILE A 125 9.23 2.55 -3.06
C ILE A 125 9.79 3.92 -2.69
N ALA A 126 9.12 4.66 -1.81
CA ALA A 126 9.63 5.95 -1.34
C ALA A 126 10.98 5.79 -0.61
N GLN A 127 11.12 4.79 0.26
CA GLN A 127 12.40 4.50 0.93
C GLN A 127 13.48 4.10 -0.09
N ALA A 128 13.17 3.19 -1.02
CA ALA A 128 14.12 2.75 -2.04
C ALA A 128 14.59 3.88 -2.96
N THR A 129 13.70 4.82 -3.27
CA THR A 129 14.00 6.06 -4.03
C THR A 129 14.87 7.01 -3.21
N HIS A 130 14.55 7.25 -1.94
CA HIS A 130 15.34 8.10 -1.05
C HIS A 130 16.78 7.58 -0.88
N ASP A 131 16.91 6.29 -0.61
CA ASP A 131 18.20 5.61 -0.42
C ASP A 131 18.95 5.35 -1.73
N LYS A 132 18.31 5.62 -2.88
CA LYS A 132 18.82 5.37 -4.23
C LYS A 132 19.32 3.93 -4.42
N THR A 133 18.53 2.98 -3.91
CA THR A 133 18.89 1.56 -4.02
C THR A 133 18.90 1.10 -5.48
N ALA A 134 19.68 0.07 -5.79
CA ALA A 134 19.80 -0.47 -7.14
C ALA A 134 18.62 -1.36 -7.58
N HIS A 135 17.58 -1.51 -6.73
CA HIS A 135 16.40 -2.32 -7.05
C HIS A 135 15.75 -1.84 -8.34
N GLN A 136 15.54 -2.77 -9.27
CA GLN A 136 14.61 -2.55 -10.38
C GLN A 136 13.20 -2.86 -9.88
N ILE A 137 12.33 -1.86 -9.88
CA ILE A 137 11.00 -1.95 -9.29
C ILE A 137 9.94 -1.73 -10.36
N THR A 138 8.96 -2.63 -10.42
CA THR A 138 7.77 -2.49 -11.26
C THR A 138 6.52 -2.53 -10.38
N LEU A 139 5.62 -1.57 -10.52
CA LEU A 139 4.32 -1.56 -9.86
C LEU A 139 3.19 -1.64 -10.90
N LEU A 140 2.46 -2.74 -10.90
CA LEU A 140 1.16 -2.91 -11.56
C LEU A 140 0.06 -2.58 -10.55
N HIS A 141 -0.45 -1.35 -10.60
CA HIS A 141 -1.43 -0.82 -9.66
C HIS A 141 -2.83 -0.83 -10.27
N ALA A 142 -3.67 -1.75 -9.80
CA ALA A 142 -4.98 -2.03 -10.36
C ALA A 142 -6.13 -1.41 -9.55
N SER A 143 -7.10 -0.87 -10.28
CA SER A 143 -8.41 -0.47 -9.77
C SER A 143 -9.49 -0.74 -10.82
N ARG A 144 -10.77 -0.57 -10.45
CA ARG A 144 -11.87 -0.66 -11.41
C ARG A 144 -11.87 0.53 -12.37
N THR A 145 -11.71 1.73 -11.81
CA THR A 145 -11.66 3.00 -12.55
C THR A 145 -10.46 3.82 -12.11
N PRO A 146 -9.95 4.74 -12.94
CA PRO A 146 -8.83 5.62 -12.56
C PRO A 146 -9.05 6.42 -11.27
N ALA A 147 -10.30 6.80 -10.96
CA ALA A 147 -10.67 7.55 -9.75
C ALA A 147 -10.46 6.74 -8.46
N GLU A 148 -10.47 5.41 -8.55
CA GLU A 148 -10.22 4.50 -7.44
C GLU A 148 -8.73 4.21 -7.19
N LEU A 149 -7.78 4.81 -7.94
CA LEU A 149 -6.33 4.62 -7.74
C LEU A 149 -5.79 5.57 -6.65
N PRO A 150 -5.58 5.11 -5.40
CA PRO A 150 -4.91 5.92 -4.40
C PRO A 150 -3.47 6.26 -4.80
N LEU A 151 -3.03 7.48 -4.48
CA LEU A 151 -1.60 7.86 -4.60
C LEU A 151 -1.05 7.85 -6.04
N LYS A 152 -1.90 7.87 -7.08
CA LYS A 152 -1.45 7.84 -8.48
C LYS A 152 -0.40 8.92 -8.78
N ALA A 153 -0.69 10.18 -8.41
CA ALA A 153 0.23 11.30 -8.65
C ALA A 153 1.53 11.17 -7.83
N ASP A 154 1.47 10.53 -6.67
CA ASP A 154 2.64 10.26 -5.83
C ASP A 154 3.58 9.26 -6.50
N PHE A 155 3.03 8.16 -7.04
CA PHE A 155 3.81 7.19 -7.81
C PHE A 155 4.36 7.75 -9.13
N GLU A 156 3.60 8.60 -9.82
CA GLU A 156 4.10 9.29 -11.01
C GLU A 156 5.28 10.21 -10.69
N ARG A 157 5.28 10.84 -9.51
CA ARG A 157 6.43 11.63 -9.03
C ARG A 157 7.60 10.73 -8.68
N LEU A 158 7.37 9.67 -7.90
CA LEU A 158 8.42 8.71 -7.54
C LEU A 158 9.08 8.06 -8.77
N ALA A 159 8.31 7.79 -9.84
CA ALA A 159 8.83 7.25 -11.09
C ALA A 159 9.68 8.27 -11.87
N LYS A 160 9.43 9.57 -11.70
CA LYS A 160 10.30 10.63 -12.25
C LYS A 160 11.60 10.75 -11.45
N ASP A 161 11.53 10.58 -10.14
CA ASP A 161 12.67 10.75 -9.23
C ASP A 161 13.58 9.50 -9.17
N ASN A 162 13.05 8.32 -9.51
CA ASN A 162 13.78 7.06 -9.48
C ASN A 162 13.77 6.37 -10.86
N PRO A 163 14.91 6.38 -11.60
CA PRO A 163 14.99 5.78 -12.93
C PRO A 163 14.85 4.26 -12.93
N ASN A 164 14.97 3.59 -11.78
CA ASN A 164 14.76 2.14 -11.65
C ASN A 164 13.33 1.78 -11.27
N PHE A 165 12.41 2.76 -11.12
CA PHE A 165 11.02 2.52 -10.79
C PHE A 165 10.10 2.75 -11.99
N SER A 166 9.38 1.70 -12.38
CA SER A 166 8.32 1.73 -13.39
C SER A 166 6.94 1.65 -12.75
N TYR A 167 6.13 2.70 -12.93
CA TYR A 167 4.75 2.74 -12.48
C TYR A 167 3.77 2.47 -13.63
N ILE A 168 2.92 1.47 -13.47
CA ILE A 168 1.88 1.08 -14.42
C ILE A 168 0.54 1.09 -13.69
N SER A 169 -0.31 2.05 -14.03
CA SER A 169 -1.70 2.09 -13.55
C SER A 169 -2.62 1.30 -14.48
N VAL A 170 -3.47 0.45 -13.91
CA VAL A 170 -4.37 -0.48 -14.62
C VAL A 170 -5.83 -0.21 -14.23
N ALA A 171 -6.70 0.02 -15.21
CA ALA A 171 -8.14 0.19 -15.00
C ALA A 171 -8.91 -1.00 -15.59
N SER A 172 -9.54 -1.80 -14.72
CA SER A 172 -10.11 -3.09 -15.13
C SER A 172 -11.54 -3.05 -15.68
N ASP A 173 -12.26 -1.94 -15.48
CA ASP A 173 -13.67 -1.80 -15.85
C ASP A 173 -13.86 -0.63 -16.84
N SER A 174 -13.80 0.60 -16.35
CA SER A 174 -13.97 1.80 -17.19
C SER A 174 -12.86 2.82 -16.97
N ALA A 175 -12.44 3.47 -18.05
CA ALA A 175 -11.50 4.58 -18.03
C ALA A 175 -11.77 5.51 -19.23
N PRO A 176 -11.55 6.83 -19.09
CA PRO A 176 -11.67 7.79 -20.20
C PRO A 176 -10.88 7.36 -21.44
N ASP A 177 -11.30 7.73 -22.65
CA ASP A 177 -10.66 7.28 -23.90
C ASP A 177 -9.17 7.67 -23.99
N ASP A 178 -8.81 8.82 -23.42
CA ASP A 178 -7.45 9.36 -23.36
C ASP A 178 -6.62 8.81 -22.17
N TRP A 179 -7.13 7.82 -21.44
CA TRP A 179 -6.42 7.20 -20.33
C TRP A 179 -5.09 6.60 -20.80
N PRO A 180 -3.95 7.06 -20.25
CA PRO A 180 -2.62 6.61 -20.69
C PRO A 180 -2.18 5.28 -20.07
N GLY A 181 -2.94 4.75 -19.10
CA GLY A 181 -2.61 3.50 -18.42
C GLY A 181 -3.19 2.27 -19.13
N GLU A 182 -2.91 1.11 -18.56
CA GLU A 182 -3.42 -0.16 -19.06
C GLU A 182 -4.92 -0.31 -18.80
N ARG A 183 -5.57 -1.07 -19.67
CA ARG A 183 -7.01 -1.37 -19.61
C ARG A 183 -7.22 -2.87 -19.47
N GLY A 184 -8.30 -3.24 -18.77
CA GLY A 184 -8.65 -4.63 -18.53
C GLY A 184 -8.00 -5.18 -17.26
N ARG A 185 -8.21 -6.48 -17.02
CA ARG A 185 -7.61 -7.16 -15.87
C ARG A 185 -6.15 -7.49 -16.18
N ILE A 186 -5.32 -7.48 -15.14
CA ILE A 186 -3.94 -7.96 -15.25
C ILE A 186 -3.99 -9.44 -15.65
N ASP A 187 -3.35 -9.77 -16.77
CA ASP A 187 -3.26 -11.10 -17.32
C ASP A 187 -1.81 -11.47 -17.66
N ALA A 188 -1.62 -12.65 -18.25
CA ALA A 188 -0.30 -13.16 -18.60
C ALA A 188 0.45 -12.25 -19.60
N GLU A 189 -0.27 -11.66 -20.55
CA GLU A 189 0.33 -10.80 -21.57
C GLU A 189 0.81 -9.50 -20.95
N MET A 190 -0.01 -8.88 -20.09
CA MET A 190 0.35 -7.67 -19.37
C MET A 190 1.56 -7.89 -18.43
N VAL A 191 1.59 -8.99 -17.69
CA VAL A 191 2.75 -9.30 -16.84
C VAL A 191 4.02 -9.46 -17.67
N LYS A 192 3.98 -10.22 -18.77
CA LYS A 192 5.14 -10.43 -19.66
C LYS A 192 5.60 -9.15 -20.36
N LYS A 193 4.68 -8.23 -20.66
CA LYS A 193 4.98 -6.93 -21.26
C LYS A 193 5.92 -6.10 -20.38
N TYR A 194 5.74 -6.14 -19.07
CA TYR A 194 6.50 -5.32 -18.12
C TYR A 194 7.57 -6.10 -17.35
N VAL A 195 7.52 -7.42 -17.39
CA VAL A 195 8.45 -8.31 -16.69
C VAL A 195 8.97 -9.35 -17.69
N PRO A 196 10.05 -9.03 -18.44
CA PRO A 196 10.52 -9.88 -19.52
C PRO A 196 11.18 -11.19 -19.05
N ASP A 197 11.80 -11.17 -17.86
CA ASP A 197 12.32 -12.35 -17.18
C ASP A 197 11.48 -12.58 -15.91
N LEU A 198 10.58 -13.56 -15.96
CA LEU A 198 9.62 -13.84 -14.88
C LEU A 198 10.23 -14.56 -13.68
N ASN A 199 11.41 -15.18 -13.83
CA ASN A 199 12.00 -16.02 -12.78
C ASN A 199 13.04 -15.28 -11.93
N ARG A 200 13.45 -14.09 -12.37
CA ARG A 200 14.39 -13.25 -11.66
C ARG A 200 13.76 -12.42 -10.51
N PRO A 201 12.54 -11.87 -10.62
CA PRO A 201 11.99 -11.01 -9.59
C PRO A 201 11.48 -11.74 -8.36
N ILE A 202 11.33 -10.98 -7.27
CA ILE A 202 10.42 -11.32 -6.17
C ILE A 202 9.12 -10.54 -6.38
N TYR A 203 8.00 -11.26 -6.33
CA TYR A 203 6.66 -10.72 -6.51
C TYR A 203 6.00 -10.42 -5.17
N TYR A 204 5.30 -9.28 -5.12
CA TYR A 204 4.57 -8.81 -3.95
C TYR A 204 3.11 -8.60 -4.35
N LEU A 205 2.21 -9.34 -3.71
CA LEU A 205 0.77 -9.29 -3.97
C LEU A 205 0.06 -8.74 -2.74
N SER A 206 -0.71 -7.67 -2.90
CA SER A 206 -1.53 -7.10 -1.83
C SER A 206 -2.76 -6.42 -2.43
N GLY A 207 -3.92 -6.64 -1.84
CA GLY A 207 -5.19 -6.14 -2.37
C GLY A 207 -6.37 -7.05 -2.03
N PRO A 208 -7.53 -6.84 -2.67
CA PRO A 208 -8.73 -7.65 -2.44
C PRO A 208 -8.42 -9.15 -2.52
N PRO A 209 -8.94 -10.00 -1.61
CA PRO A 209 -8.57 -11.42 -1.56
C PRO A 209 -8.73 -12.17 -2.89
N GLY A 210 -9.79 -11.87 -3.63
CA GLY A 210 -10.02 -12.45 -4.96
C GLY A 210 -8.94 -12.07 -5.98
N MET A 211 -8.42 -10.83 -5.92
CA MET A 211 -7.31 -10.39 -6.77
C MET A 211 -6.02 -11.11 -6.38
N VAL A 212 -5.66 -11.14 -5.10
CA VAL A 212 -4.41 -11.78 -4.64
C VAL A 212 -4.40 -13.26 -5.03
N LYS A 213 -5.51 -13.97 -4.81
CA LYS A 213 -5.67 -15.37 -5.23
C LYS A 213 -5.50 -15.55 -6.74
N ALA A 214 -6.14 -14.71 -7.55
CA ALA A 214 -6.05 -14.78 -9.00
C ALA A 214 -4.64 -14.49 -9.51
N MET A 215 -3.95 -13.48 -8.96
CA MET A 215 -2.59 -13.12 -9.36
C MET A 215 -1.57 -14.16 -8.93
N ARG A 216 -1.73 -14.76 -7.75
CA ARG A 216 -0.90 -15.90 -7.34
C ARG A 216 -1.05 -17.07 -8.31
N GLN A 217 -2.28 -17.45 -8.64
CA GLN A 217 -2.54 -18.52 -9.62
C GLN A 217 -1.93 -18.20 -10.99
N LEU A 218 -2.10 -16.97 -11.47
CA LEU A 218 -1.51 -16.51 -12.72
C LEU A 218 0.01 -16.67 -12.74
N LEU A 219 0.71 -16.26 -11.67
CA LEU A 219 2.17 -16.41 -11.58
C LEU A 219 2.60 -17.88 -11.55
N VAL A 220 1.86 -18.74 -10.84
CA VAL A 220 2.10 -20.19 -10.82
C VAL A 220 1.91 -20.80 -12.22
N ASP A 221 0.85 -20.42 -12.94
CA ASP A 221 0.59 -20.88 -14.31
C ASP A 221 1.68 -20.40 -15.29
N LEU A 222 2.32 -19.27 -14.98
CA LEU A 222 3.49 -18.74 -15.67
C LEU A 222 4.82 -19.38 -15.21
N GLN A 223 4.77 -20.41 -14.37
CA GLN A 223 5.91 -21.16 -13.84
C GLN A 223 6.86 -20.34 -12.95
N VAL A 224 6.38 -19.24 -12.36
CA VAL A 224 7.12 -18.50 -11.33
C VAL A 224 7.23 -19.37 -10.07
N ASN A 225 8.42 -19.44 -9.48
CA ASN A 225 8.63 -20.15 -8.22
C ASN A 225 7.79 -19.49 -7.10
N GLU A 226 7.00 -20.28 -6.39
CA GLU A 226 6.20 -19.81 -5.26
C GLU A 226 7.03 -19.18 -4.13
N ASP A 227 8.27 -19.62 -3.93
CA ASP A 227 9.20 -19.02 -2.95
C ASP A 227 9.55 -17.56 -3.29
N SER A 228 9.37 -17.16 -4.55
CA SER A 228 9.53 -15.79 -5.02
C SER A 228 8.26 -14.95 -4.86
N ILE A 229 7.15 -15.51 -4.34
CA ILE A 229 5.87 -14.81 -4.19
C ILE A 229 5.62 -14.48 -2.71
N ARG A 230 5.44 -13.19 -2.42
CA ARG A 230 5.10 -12.67 -1.10
C ARG A 230 3.69 -12.10 -1.14
N THR A 231 2.86 -12.49 -0.19
CA THR A 231 1.48 -12.01 -0.06
C THR A 231 1.29 -11.36 1.29
N GLU A 232 0.52 -10.27 1.32
CA GLU A 232 0.05 -9.67 2.57
C GLU A 232 -1.48 -9.66 2.60
N GLU A 233 -2.05 -10.31 3.62
CA GLU A 233 -3.48 -10.34 3.85
C GLU A 233 -3.85 -9.33 4.95
N PHE A 234 -4.53 -8.24 4.57
CA PHE A 234 -5.15 -7.32 5.51
C PHE A 234 -6.64 -7.61 5.67
N SER A 235 -7.16 -7.43 6.87
CA SER A 235 -8.61 -7.44 7.13
C SER A 235 -9.31 -6.13 6.76
N GLY A 236 -8.56 -5.08 6.35
CA GLY A 236 -9.10 -3.73 6.14
C GLY A 236 -9.71 -3.42 4.76
N TYR A 237 -9.68 -4.37 3.83
CA TYR A 237 -10.14 -4.21 2.43
C TYR A 237 -11.61 -3.84 2.34
#